data_AF-A0A4Y2QY34-F1
#
_entry.id   AF-A0A4Y2QY34-F1
#
_cell.length_a   1.000
_cell.length_b   1.000
_cell.length_c   1.000
_cell.angle_alpha   90.00
_cell.angle_beta   90.00
_cell.angle_gamma   90.00
#
_symmetry.space_group_name_H-M   'P 1'
#
loop_
_entity.id
_entity.type
_entity.pdbx_description
1 polymer ?
#
loop_
_entity_poly.entity_id
_entity_poly.type
_entity_poly.pdbx_seq_one_letter_code
_entity_poly.pdbx_strand_id
1 'polypeptide(L)'
;MIKFYLLYKRRTPLLRFGRPLYLRTKAKGAVNQILTRKRLATIRKSKETSMRQHIDEILKLVSDLRVSSAEVSDIDSIVYLLMSLPKEYESVKVALENQPNVYLTLEFKD
;
A
#
# COMPACT_ATOMS: atom_id res chain seq x y z
N MET A 1 24.18 -43.86 -18.69
CA MET A 1 23.36 -43.02 -17.79
C MET A 1 24.11 -41.87 -17.09
N ILE A 2 25.40 -42.00 -16.74
CA ILE A 2 26.10 -41.00 -15.89
C ILE A 2 26.41 -39.66 -16.60
N LYS A 3 26.56 -39.64 -17.93
CA LYS A 3 26.83 -38.39 -18.70
C LYS A 3 25.64 -37.40 -18.75
N PHE A 4 24.39 -37.86 -18.56
CA PHE A 4 23.21 -36.99 -18.58
C PHE A 4 23.04 -36.18 -17.27
N TYR A 5 23.38 -36.77 -16.11
CA TYR A 5 23.32 -36.09 -14.81
C TYR A 5 24.34 -34.94 -14.68
N LEU A 6 25.52 -35.09 -15.28
CA LEU A 6 26.55 -34.04 -15.29
C LEU A 6 26.22 -32.89 -16.24
N LEU A 7 25.46 -33.15 -17.31
CA LEU A 7 25.00 -32.12 -18.24
C LEU A 7 23.84 -31.29 -17.66
N TYR A 8 22.97 -31.90 -16.85
CA TYR A 8 21.89 -31.21 -16.14
C TYR A 8 22.42 -30.25 -15.06
N LYS A 9 23.55 -30.60 -14.40
CA LYS A 9 24.18 -29.76 -13.37
C LYS A 9 25.00 -28.58 -13.92
N ARG A 10 25.28 -28.55 -15.24
CA ARG A 10 26.05 -27.48 -15.91
C ARG A 10 25.20 -26.41 -16.60
N ARG A 11 23.86 -26.50 -16.57
CA ARG A 11 22.95 -25.49 -17.14
C ARG A 11 21.97 -24.90 -16.10
N THR A 12 22.46 -24.22 -15.06
CA THR A 12 21.61 -23.26 -14.33
C THR A 12 22.38 -22.03 -13.79
N PRO A 13 23.07 -21.24 -14.63
CA PRO A 13 23.57 -19.93 -14.20
C PRO A 13 22.42 -18.99 -13.79
N LEU A 14 21.23 -19.13 -14.37
CA LEU A 14 20.05 -18.29 -14.09
C LEU A 14 19.54 -18.38 -12.64
N LEU A 15 19.58 -19.57 -12.02
CA LEU A 15 19.14 -19.76 -10.63
C LEU A 15 20.08 -19.11 -9.61
N ARG A 16 21.38 -19.01 -9.94
CA ARG A 16 22.40 -18.45 -9.03
C ARG A 16 22.31 -16.93 -8.92
N PHE A 17 21.89 -16.25 -9.99
CA PHE A 17 21.61 -14.80 -9.99
C PHE A 17 20.17 -14.47 -9.58
N GLY A 18 19.20 -15.36 -9.84
CA GLY A 18 17.80 -15.14 -9.52
C GLY A 18 17.51 -15.00 -8.02
N ARG A 19 18.16 -15.80 -7.16
CA ARG A 19 17.95 -15.72 -5.70
C ARG A 19 18.41 -14.38 -5.09
N PRO A 20 19.65 -13.90 -5.32
CA PRO A 20 20.08 -12.60 -4.80
C PRO A 20 19.25 -11.42 -5.32
N LEU A 21 18.83 -11.46 -6.59
CA LEU A 21 17.95 -10.44 -7.18
C LEU A 21 16.57 -10.45 -6.52
N TYR A 22 15.97 -11.63 -6.35
CA TYR A 22 14.67 -11.80 -5.68
C TYR A 22 14.69 -11.33 -4.22
N LEU A 23 15.75 -11.66 -3.47
CA LEU A 23 15.88 -11.18 -2.09
C LEU A 23 16.06 -9.66 -2.03
N ARG A 24 16.80 -9.07 -2.97
CA ARG A 24 16.98 -7.62 -3.05
C ARG A 24 15.68 -6.91 -3.45
N THR A 25 14.90 -7.45 -4.38
CA THR A 25 13.60 -6.88 -4.75
C THR A 25 12.60 -7.00 -3.61
N LYS A 26 12.55 -8.14 -2.92
CA LYS A 26 11.75 -8.30 -1.68
C LYS A 26 12.15 -7.33 -0.58
N ALA A 27 13.44 -7.16 -0.33
CA ALA A 27 13.94 -6.23 0.68
C ALA A 27 13.58 -4.77 0.34
N LYS A 28 13.74 -4.37 -0.92
CA LYS A 28 13.29 -3.04 -1.40
C LYS A 28 11.78 -2.86 -1.24
N GLY A 29 10.99 -3.88 -1.56
CA GLY A 29 9.55 -3.89 -1.32
C GLY A 29 9.22 -3.67 0.16
N ALA A 30 9.85 -4.43 1.06
CA ALA A 30 9.63 -4.29 2.51
C ALA A 30 10.00 -2.90 3.04
N VAL A 31 11.13 -2.33 2.60
CA VAL A 31 11.53 -0.96 2.99
C VAL A 31 10.52 0.07 2.50
N ASN A 32 10.08 -0.03 1.25
CA ASN A 32 9.06 0.87 0.70
C ASN A 32 7.75 0.75 1.48
N GLN A 33 7.31 -0.46 1.81
CA GLN A 33 6.12 -0.68 2.64
C GLN A 33 6.25 0.01 4.00
N ILE A 34 7.39 -0.12 4.67
CA ILE A 34 7.64 0.53 5.97
C ILE A 34 7.57 2.05 5.84
N LEU A 35 8.24 2.63 4.84
CA LEU A 35 8.28 4.07 4.63
C LEU A 35 6.89 4.64 4.30
N THR A 36 6.14 3.97 3.43
CA THR A 36 4.80 4.39 3.04
C THR A 36 3.81 4.26 4.19
N ARG A 37 3.87 3.18 4.99
CA ARG A 37 3.04 3.04 6.20
C ARG A 37 3.36 4.12 7.24
N LYS A 38 4.63 4.50 7.41
CA LYS A 38 5.01 5.63 8.27
C LYS A 38 4.36 6.93 7.80
N ARG A 39 4.38 7.21 6.49
CA ARG A 39 3.72 8.40 5.92
C ARG A 39 2.21 8.38 6.15
N LEU A 40 1.55 7.25 5.90
CA LEU A 40 0.11 7.09 6.16
C LEU A 40 -0.26 7.30 7.63
N ALA A 41 0.61 6.91 8.57
CA ALA A 41 0.35 7.14 9.99
C ALA A 41 0.49 8.63 10.39
N THR A 42 1.33 9.39 9.71
CA THR A 42 1.64 10.79 10.04
C THR A 42 0.91 11.83 9.20
N ILE A 43 0.40 11.46 8.03
CA ILE A 43 -0.30 12.39 7.12
C ILE A 43 -1.55 12.95 7.81
N ARG A 44 -1.76 14.26 7.68
CA ARG A 44 -2.93 14.96 8.21
C ARG A 44 -3.47 15.91 7.15
N LYS A 45 -4.79 16.03 7.05
CA LYS A 45 -5.40 17.03 6.18
C LYS A 45 -5.08 18.42 6.72
N SER A 46 -4.40 19.23 5.92
CA SER A 46 -4.13 20.63 6.25
C SER A 46 -5.38 21.51 6.04
N LYS A 47 -5.33 22.77 6.45
CA LYS A 47 -6.42 23.72 6.19
C LYS A 47 -6.38 24.22 4.74
N GLU A 48 -5.20 24.21 4.15
CA GLU A 48 -4.87 24.73 2.83
C GLU A 48 -5.18 23.72 1.72
N THR A 49 -5.17 22.42 2.03
CA THR A 49 -5.49 21.35 1.07
C THR A 49 -6.99 21.08 1.02
N SER A 50 -7.52 20.91 -0.19
CA SER A 50 -8.91 20.48 -0.37
C SER A 50 -9.10 19.03 0.09
N MET A 51 -10.34 18.64 0.40
CA MET A 51 -10.64 17.26 0.78
C MET A 51 -10.29 16.26 -0.33
N ARG A 52 -10.56 16.62 -1.60
CA ARG A 52 -10.26 15.78 -2.76
C ARG A 52 -8.75 15.56 -2.92
N GLN A 53 -7.97 16.64 -2.85
CA GLN A 53 -6.49 16.54 -2.91
C GLN A 53 -5.94 15.63 -1.81
N HIS A 54 -6.47 15.74 -0.60
CA HIS A 54 -6.06 14.92 0.53
C HIS A 54 -6.43 13.45 0.34
N ILE A 55 -7.63 13.15 -0.17
CA ILE A 55 -8.05 11.79 -0.53
C ILE A 55 -7.14 11.22 -1.62
N ASP A 56 -6.84 11.99 -2.67
CA ASP A 56 -5.96 11.57 -3.76
C ASP A 56 -4.55 11.22 -3.26
N GLU A 57 -4.02 12.00 -2.30
CA GLU A 57 -2.73 11.72 -1.68
C GLU A 57 -2.73 10.38 -0.90
N ILE A 58 -3.79 10.11 -0.15
CA ILE A 58 -3.94 8.83 0.56
C ILE A 58 -4.08 7.66 -0.42
N LEU A 59 -4.91 7.80 -1.45
CA LEU A 59 -5.10 6.76 -2.47
C LEU A 59 -3.79 6.46 -3.21
N LYS A 60 -2.97 7.48 -3.47
CA LYS A 60 -1.63 7.32 -4.04
C LYS A 60 -0.72 6.51 -3.11
N LEU A 61 -0.69 6.81 -1.82
CA LEU A 61 0.10 6.05 -0.83
C LEU A 61 -0.38 4.60 -0.70
N VAL A 62 -1.70 4.36 -0.74
CA VAL A 62 -2.27 3.00 -0.77
C VAL A 62 -1.88 2.25 -2.04
N SER A 63 -1.89 2.92 -3.19
CA SER A 63 -1.42 2.35 -4.46
C SER A 63 0.05 1.96 -4.38
N ASP A 64 0.91 2.81 -3.81
CA ASP A 64 2.34 2.52 -3.62
C ASP A 64 2.56 1.27 -2.73
N LEU A 65 1.71 1.06 -1.72
CA LEU A 65 1.72 -0.16 -0.91
C LEU A 65 1.34 -1.40 -1.72
N ARG A 66 0.26 -1.33 -2.51
CA ARG A 66 -0.21 -2.43 -3.37
C ARG A 66 0.83 -2.82 -4.41
N VAL A 67 1.48 -1.85 -5.05
CA VAL A 67 2.60 -2.07 -5.98
C VAL A 67 3.80 -2.73 -5.29
N SER A 68 4.02 -2.42 -4.01
CA SER A 68 5.07 -3.04 -3.19
C SER A 68 4.68 -4.44 -2.67
N SER A 69 3.60 -5.04 -3.18
CA SER A 69 3.05 -6.34 -2.77
C SER A 69 2.56 -6.40 -1.31
N ALA A 70 2.14 -5.26 -0.75
CA ALA A 70 1.42 -5.26 0.52
C ALA A 70 -0.05 -5.59 0.29
N GLU A 71 -0.61 -6.43 1.15
CA GLU A 71 -2.06 -6.60 1.25
C GLU A 71 -2.65 -5.39 1.99
N VAL A 72 -3.51 -4.64 1.30
CA VAL A 72 -4.21 -3.46 1.82
C VAL A 72 -5.65 -3.51 1.32
N SER A 73 -6.57 -3.77 2.24
CA SER A 73 -7.99 -3.78 1.97
C SER A 73 -8.55 -2.36 1.76
N ASP A 74 -9.76 -2.27 1.25
CA ASP A 74 -10.43 -0.97 1.14
C ASP A 74 -10.81 -0.42 2.53
N ILE A 75 -11.07 -1.30 3.51
CA ILE A 75 -11.27 -0.92 4.92
C ILE A 75 -10.01 -0.25 5.48
N ASP A 76 -8.82 -0.80 5.22
CA ASP A 76 -7.56 -0.17 5.65
C ASP A 76 -7.41 1.24 5.06
N SER A 77 -7.82 1.41 3.81
CA SER A 77 -7.77 2.70 3.11
C SER A 77 -8.70 3.72 3.75
N ILE A 78 -9.91 3.31 4.14
CA ILE A 78 -10.87 4.13 4.88
C ILE A 78 -10.31 4.49 6.26
N VAL A 79 -9.72 3.53 7.00
CA VAL A 79 -9.09 3.78 8.30
C VAL A 79 -7.98 4.83 8.18
N TYR A 80 -7.11 4.73 7.17
CA TYR A 80 -6.08 5.75 6.94
C TYR A 80 -6.67 7.13 6.65
N LEU A 81 -7.74 7.21 5.87
CA LEU A 81 -8.45 8.46 5.63
C LEU A 81 -9.00 9.04 6.94
N LEU A 82 -9.77 8.27 7.72
CA LEU A 82 -10.37 8.74 8.96
C LEU A 82 -9.32 9.18 10.00
N MET A 83 -8.21 8.46 10.12
CA MET A 83 -7.11 8.81 11.03
C MET A 83 -6.39 10.11 10.64
N SER A 84 -6.41 10.46 9.35
CA SER A 84 -5.72 11.64 8.83
C SER A 84 -6.56 12.93 8.95
N LEU A 85 -7.88 12.80 9.19
CA LEU A 85 -8.76 13.95 9.32
C LEU A 85 -8.54 14.67 10.65
N PRO A 86 -8.56 16.01 10.66
CA PRO A 86 -8.39 16.79 11.87
C PRO A 86 -9.69 16.79 12.70
N LYS A 87 -9.58 17.26 13.94
CA LYS A 87 -10.64 17.13 14.97
C LYS A 87 -11.97 17.78 14.56
N GLU A 88 -11.95 18.75 13.66
CA GLU A 88 -13.18 19.41 13.17
C GLU A 88 -14.10 18.44 12.40
N TYR A 89 -13.57 17.30 11.94
CA TYR A 89 -14.33 16.26 11.23
C TYR A 89 -14.75 15.10 12.16
N GLU A 90 -14.61 15.23 13.48
CA GLU A 90 -14.91 14.13 14.41
C GLU A 90 -16.36 13.63 14.30
N SER A 91 -17.32 14.54 14.09
CA SER A 91 -18.72 14.17 13.87
C SER A 91 -18.91 13.29 12.63
N VAL A 92 -18.18 13.57 11.55
CA VAL A 92 -18.21 12.78 10.32
C VAL A 92 -17.57 11.41 10.55
N LYS A 93 -16.45 11.36 11.26
CA LYS A 93 -15.78 10.09 11.61
C LYS A 93 -16.73 9.18 12.40
N VAL A 94 -17.33 9.70 13.46
CA VAL A 94 -18.28 8.96 14.30
C VAL A 94 -19.49 8.50 13.49
N ALA A 95 -20.03 9.34 12.59
CA ALA A 95 -21.15 8.95 11.74
C ALA A 95 -20.79 7.77 10.83
N LEU A 96 -19.60 7.79 10.23
CA LEU A 96 -19.13 6.72 9.33
C LEU A 96 -18.81 5.42 10.07
N GLU A 97 -18.19 5.51 11.25
CA GLU A 97 -17.87 4.34 12.09
C GLU A 97 -19.12 3.59 12.59
N ASN A 98 -20.23 4.32 12.78
CA ASN A 98 -21.49 3.76 13.26
C ASN A 98 -22.44 3.30 12.14
N GLN A 99 -22.03 3.39 10.86
CA GLN A 99 -22.84 2.89 9.75
C GLN A 99 -22.54 1.41 9.48
N PRO A 100 -23.55 0.52 9.50
CA PRO A 100 -23.34 -0.92 9.33
C PRO A 100 -22.97 -1.34 7.90
N ASN A 101 -23.18 -0.47 6.90
CA ASN A 101 -22.88 -0.71 5.49
C ASN A 101 -22.24 0.54 4.86
N VAL A 102 -20.94 0.70 5.06
CA VAL A 102 -20.17 1.80 4.48
C VAL A 102 -19.77 1.44 3.04
N TYR A 103 -20.73 1.52 2.11
CA TYR A 103 -20.41 1.60 0.68
C TYR A 103 -20.07 3.06 0.35
N LEU A 104 -18.85 3.48 0.71
CA LEU A 104 -18.34 4.80 0.33
C LEU A 104 -17.97 4.77 -1.15
N THR A 105 -18.93 5.09 -2.01
CA THR A 105 -18.64 5.47 -3.39
C THR A 105 -18.00 6.86 -3.37
N LEU A 106 -16.70 6.93 -3.68
CA LEU A 106 -15.96 8.18 -3.89
C LEU A 106 -16.34 8.82 -5.25
N GLU A 107 -17.63 8.87 -5.57
CA GLU A 107 -18.11 9.58 -6.76
C GLU A 107 -18.30 11.06 -6.41
N PHE A 108 -17.24 11.85 -6.59
CA PHE A 108 -17.33 13.30 -6.58
C PHE A 108 -17.87 13.76 -7.94
N LYS A 109 -19.13 14.20 -8.00
CA LYS A 109 -19.63 14.97 -9.15
C LYS A 109 -18.97 16.35 -9.13
N ASP A 110 -18.32 16.68 -10.25
CA ASP A 110 -17.76 18.01 -10.54
C ASP A 110 -18.85 19.08 -10.63
#